data_AF-A0A815S9N5-F1
#
_entry.id   AF-A0A815S9N5-F1
#
_cell.length_a   1.000
_cell.length_b   1.000
_cell.length_c   1.000
_cell.angle_alpha   90.00
_cell.angle_beta   90.00
_cell.angle_gamma   90.00
#
_symmetry.space_group_name_H-M   'P 1'
#
loop_
_entity.id
_entity.type
_entity.pdbx_description
1 polymer ?
#
loop_
_entity_poly.entity_id
_entity_poly.type
_entity_poly.pdbx_seq_one_letter_code
_entity_poly.pdbx_strand_id
1 'polypeptide(L)'
;MARYTPTEYHIVIDNSNVFLGAQLIRNEKTGVTEMNPATRVNVGYLTKKIEGGQQVLVLVTGDGNTNYNRGGFLNVVEIALKDKWNVELWSWELSLSQRFFEIKKLFPTQLTIKYLDPHRTNITFEERVRQN
;
A
#
# COMPACT_ATOMS: atom_id res chain seq x y z
N MET A 1 32.90 10.58 -11.36
CA MET A 1 31.99 10.97 -10.25
C MET A 1 30.57 10.60 -10.64
N ALA A 2 30.02 9.53 -10.06
CA ALA A 2 28.61 9.17 -10.27
C ALA A 2 27.74 10.17 -9.50
N ARG A 3 26.84 10.87 -10.20
CA ARG A 3 25.85 11.74 -9.56
C ARG A 3 24.81 10.85 -8.90
N TYR A 4 24.75 10.89 -7.56
CA TYR A 4 23.70 10.24 -6.78
C TYR A 4 22.43 11.07 -6.95
N THR A 5 21.52 10.66 -7.83
CA THR A 5 20.15 11.17 -7.85
C THR A 5 19.41 10.51 -6.68
N PRO A 6 18.89 11.28 -5.71
CA PRO A 6 18.10 10.71 -4.63
C PRO A 6 16.91 9.95 -5.21
N THR A 7 16.78 8.67 -4.92
CA THR A 7 15.54 7.93 -5.18
C THR A 7 14.48 8.52 -4.26
N GLU A 8 13.49 9.21 -4.84
CA GLU A 8 12.38 9.78 -4.09
C GLU A 8 11.41 8.65 -3.72
N TYR A 9 11.45 8.22 -2.45
CA TYR A 9 10.58 7.16 -1.95
C TYR A 9 9.23 7.76 -1.56
N HIS A 10 8.16 7.33 -2.23
CA HIS A 10 6.80 7.70 -1.87
C HIS A 10 6.17 6.56 -1.07
N ILE A 11 6.39 6.63 0.24
CA ILE A 11 5.88 5.64 1.20
C ILE A 11 4.40 5.96 1.46
N VAL A 12 3.49 5.18 0.88
CA VAL A 12 2.06 5.28 1.17
C VAL A 12 1.70 4.14 2.11
N ILE A 13 1.66 4.45 3.40
CA ILE A 13 1.20 3.52 4.43
C ILE A 13 -0.12 4.07 5.00
N ASP A 14 -1.07 3.15 5.12
CA ASP A 14 -2.31 3.22 5.91
C ASP A 14 -3.62 3.26 5.11
N ASN A 15 -4.31 2.12 5.18
CA ASN A 15 -5.66 1.90 4.65
C ASN A 15 -6.70 2.74 5.40
N SER A 16 -6.51 2.99 6.70
CA SER A 16 -7.44 3.71 7.57
C SER A 16 -7.34 5.21 7.34
N ASN A 17 -6.17 5.83 7.30
CA ASN A 17 -6.03 7.27 7.07
C ASN A 17 -6.51 7.70 5.68
N VAL A 18 -6.23 6.90 4.64
CA VAL A 18 -6.68 7.18 3.28
C VAL A 18 -8.20 7.00 3.16
N PHE A 19 -8.74 5.93 3.72
CA PHE A 19 -10.18 5.67 3.68
C PHE A 19 -10.98 6.61 4.59
N LEU A 20 -10.63 6.73 5.87
CA LEU A 20 -11.27 7.63 6.82
C LEU A 20 -11.13 9.09 6.40
N GLY A 21 -9.96 9.51 5.89
CA GLY A 21 -9.78 10.84 5.31
C GLY A 21 -10.75 11.10 4.14
N ALA A 22 -10.92 10.13 3.24
CA ALA A 22 -11.90 10.23 2.15
C ALA A 22 -13.36 10.25 2.65
N GLN A 23 -13.68 9.50 3.71
CA GLN A 23 -14.99 9.58 4.36
C GLN A 23 -15.22 10.96 4.98
N LEU A 24 -14.24 11.50 5.71
CA LEU A 24 -14.33 12.82 6.35
C LEU A 24 -14.59 13.91 5.31
N ILE A 25 -13.84 13.93 4.20
CA ILE A 25 -14.04 14.90 3.12
C ILE A 25 -15.41 14.72 2.45
N ARG A 26 -15.87 13.49 2.24
CA ARG A 26 -17.23 13.24 1.73
C ARG A 26 -18.27 13.78 2.72
N ASN A 27 -18.11 13.49 4.01
CA ASN A 27 -19.04 13.87 5.05
C ASN A 27 -19.14 15.39 5.15
N GLU A 28 -18.02 16.11 5.05
CA GLU A 28 -17.99 17.57 4.94
C GLU A 28 -18.77 18.08 3.71
N LYS A 29 -18.61 17.44 2.55
CA LYS A 29 -19.27 17.87 1.30
C LYS A 29 -20.76 17.54 1.23
N THR A 30 -21.18 16.45 1.86
CA THR A 30 -22.54 15.88 1.72
C THR A 30 -23.40 16.05 2.96
N GLY A 31 -22.79 16.39 4.10
CA GLY A 31 -23.45 16.45 5.41
C GLY A 31 -23.81 15.07 6.01
N VAL A 32 -23.55 13.98 5.29
CA VAL A 32 -23.86 12.62 5.75
C VAL A 32 -22.71 12.09 6.59
N THR A 33 -22.96 11.72 7.84
CA THR A 33 -21.91 11.25 8.78
C THR A 33 -21.71 9.73 8.76
N GLU A 34 -22.67 8.98 8.22
CA GLU A 34 -22.54 7.53 8.06
C GLU A 34 -21.41 7.17 7.10
N MET A 35 -20.59 6.19 7.52
CA MET A 35 -19.53 5.63 6.68
C MET A 35 -20.15 5.01 5.43
N ASN A 36 -19.69 5.46 4.26
CA ASN A 36 -20.11 4.87 3.00
C ASN A 36 -19.03 3.90 2.51
N PRO A 37 -19.23 2.57 2.58
CA PRO A 37 -18.26 1.60 2.08
C PRO A 37 -18.07 1.67 0.55
N ALA A 38 -18.84 2.50 -0.17
CA ALA A 38 -18.66 2.84 -1.58
C ALA A 38 -17.77 4.07 -1.82
N THR A 39 -17.34 4.82 -0.80
CA THR A 39 -16.34 5.89 -0.97
C THR A 39 -15.04 5.29 -1.50
N ARG A 40 -14.51 5.85 -2.58
CA ARG A 40 -13.28 5.40 -3.24
C ARG A 40 -12.27 6.53 -3.30
N VAL A 41 -11.01 6.19 -3.10
CA VAL A 41 -9.90 7.09 -3.39
C VAL A 41 -9.44 6.86 -4.82
N ASN A 42 -9.27 7.94 -5.58
CA ASN A 42 -8.72 7.87 -6.93
C ASN A 42 -7.20 7.73 -6.83
N VAL A 43 -6.75 6.48 -6.71
CA VAL A 43 -5.33 6.14 -6.55
C VAL A 43 -4.51 6.64 -7.74
N GLY A 44 -5.01 6.49 -8.96
CA GLY A 44 -4.32 6.96 -10.17
C GLY A 44 -4.17 8.49 -10.27
N TYR A 45 -4.95 9.27 -9.52
CA TYR A 45 -4.76 10.71 -9.39
C TYR A 45 -3.82 11.07 -8.23
N LEU A 46 -3.91 10.34 -7.11
CA LEU A 46 -3.01 10.50 -5.97
C LEU A 46 -1.55 10.26 -6.40
N THR A 47 -1.31 9.21 -7.19
CA THR A 47 0.02 8.91 -7.75
C THR A 47 0.54 10.02 -8.66
N LYS A 48 -0.34 10.65 -9.45
CA LYS A 48 0.04 11.78 -10.34
C LYS A 48 0.35 13.09 -9.59
N LYS A 49 -0.16 13.27 -8.37
CA LYS A 49 0.05 14.49 -7.56
C LYS A 49 1.32 14.49 -6.74
N ILE A 50 2.00 13.35 -6.72
CA ILE A 50 3.27 13.15 -6.05
C ILE A 50 4.34 13.30 -7.14
N GLU A 51 4.85 14.52 -7.36
CA GLU A 51 5.82 14.85 -8.43
C GLU A 51 7.27 14.56 -8.00
N GLY A 52 8.14 14.08 -8.91
CA GLY A 52 9.58 14.39 -8.86
C GLY A 52 10.62 13.29 -9.13
N GLY A 53 10.35 12.01 -8.82
CA GLY A 53 11.42 10.99 -8.75
C GLY A 53 11.14 9.63 -9.38
N GLN A 54 12.10 8.72 -9.22
CA GLN A 54 11.90 7.28 -9.50
C GLN A 54 10.91 6.74 -8.46
N GLN A 55 9.65 6.62 -8.86
CA GLN A 55 8.54 6.35 -7.97
C GLN A 55 8.60 4.92 -7.41
N VAL A 56 8.72 4.80 -6.09
CA VAL A 56 8.66 3.52 -5.35
C VAL A 56 7.43 3.50 -4.45
N LEU A 57 6.49 2.60 -4.72
CA LEU A 57 5.37 2.31 -3.83
C LEU A 57 5.78 1.25 -2.81
N VAL A 58 5.78 1.60 -1.52
CA VAL A 58 6.02 0.62 -0.45
C VAL A 58 4.68 0.25 0.18
N LEU A 59 4.30 -1.03 0.14
CA LEU A 59 3.12 -1.57 0.81
C LEU A 59 3.54 -2.55 1.90
N VAL A 60 2.86 -2.51 3.04
CA VAL A 60 2.96 -3.54 4.08
C VAL A 60 1.62 -4.26 4.16
N THR A 61 1.47 -5.36 3.43
CA THR A 61 0.23 -6.16 3.41
C THR A 61 0.48 -7.57 2.86
N GLY A 62 -0.27 -8.54 3.35
CA GLY A 62 -0.42 -9.85 2.72
C GLY A 62 -1.74 -10.00 1.94
N ASP A 63 -2.63 -9.01 2.04
CA ASP A 63 -4.01 -9.10 1.53
C ASP A 63 -4.07 -8.89 0.00
N GLY A 64 -4.28 -9.99 -0.72
CA GLY A 64 -4.50 -10.02 -2.18
C GLY A 64 -5.98 -9.98 -2.59
N ASN A 65 -6.89 -9.61 -1.69
CA ASN A 65 -8.30 -9.47 -2.01
C ASN A 65 -8.50 -8.33 -3.03
N THR A 66 -9.23 -8.63 -4.11
CA THR A 66 -9.54 -7.66 -5.17
C THR A 66 -10.72 -6.76 -4.81
N ASN A 67 -11.48 -7.09 -3.75
CA ASN A 67 -12.71 -6.39 -3.36
C ASN A 67 -13.65 -6.18 -4.56
N TYR A 68 -13.85 -7.22 -5.38
CA TYR A 68 -14.62 -7.14 -6.63
C TYR A 68 -14.09 -6.08 -7.62
N ASN A 69 -12.77 -5.93 -7.70
CA ASN A 69 -12.06 -4.89 -8.45
C ASN A 69 -12.37 -3.46 -7.98
N ARG A 70 -12.91 -3.28 -6.77
CA ARG A 70 -13.28 -1.98 -6.22
C ARG A 70 -12.20 -1.42 -5.29
N GLY A 71 -10.94 -1.43 -5.73
CA GLY A 71 -9.83 -0.79 -5.01
C GLY A 71 -9.16 -1.66 -3.95
N GLY A 72 -9.02 -2.96 -4.18
CA GLY A 72 -8.12 -3.80 -3.38
C GLY A 72 -6.64 -3.44 -3.59
N PHE A 73 -5.78 -3.79 -2.64
CA PHE A 73 -4.33 -3.51 -2.72
C PHE A 73 -3.69 -4.07 -3.98
N LEU A 74 -4.19 -5.24 -4.42
CA LEU A 74 -3.75 -5.86 -5.67
C LEU A 74 -3.90 -4.92 -6.87
N ASN A 75 -5.07 -4.25 -7.00
CA ASN A 75 -5.33 -3.30 -8.07
C ASN A 75 -4.40 -2.07 -7.99
N VAL A 76 -4.10 -1.60 -6.78
CA VAL A 76 -3.17 -0.47 -6.57
C VAL A 76 -1.78 -0.82 -7.05
N VAL A 77 -1.28 -2.00 -6.67
CA VAL A 77 0.01 -2.52 -7.12
C VAL A 77 0.07 -2.65 -8.64
N GLU A 78 -0.97 -3.21 -9.27
CA GLU A 78 -1.02 -3.32 -10.73
C GLU A 78 -0.98 -1.97 -11.44
N ILE A 79 -1.71 -0.97 -10.93
CA ILE A 79 -1.73 0.38 -11.52
C ILE A 79 -0.34 1.02 -11.42
N ALA A 80 0.29 0.96 -10.24
CA ALA A 80 1.63 1.50 -10.04
C ALA A 80 2.65 0.85 -10.98
N LEU A 81 2.63 -0.48 -11.10
CA LEU A 81 3.52 -1.21 -12.01
C LEU A 81 3.28 -0.89 -13.49
N LYS A 82 2.02 -0.69 -13.91
CA LYS A 82 1.68 -0.25 -15.28
C LYS A 82 2.17 1.17 -15.58
N ASP A 83 2.17 2.02 -14.56
CA ASP A 83 2.70 3.39 -14.63
C ASP A 83 4.24 3.46 -14.46
N LYS A 84 4.91 2.29 -14.49
CA LYS A 84 6.38 2.14 -14.41
C LYS A 84 6.99 2.48 -13.04
N TRP A 85 6.19 2.38 -11.97
CA TRP A 85 6.70 2.50 -10.61
C TRP A 85 7.39 1.19 -10.20
N ASN A 86 8.40 1.30 -9.36
CA ASN A 86 8.84 0.16 -8.57
C ASN A 86 7.87 -0.04 -7.40
N VAL A 87 7.68 -1.29 -6.98
CA VAL A 87 6.84 -1.64 -5.83
C VAL A 87 7.65 -2.50 -4.88
N GLU A 88 7.68 -2.13 -3.60
CA GLU A 88 8.15 -2.98 -2.52
C GLU A 88 6.98 -3.47 -1.67
N LEU A 89 6.69 -4.76 -1.73
CA LEU A 89 5.66 -5.39 -0.93
C LEU A 89 6.30 -6.10 0.26
N TRP A 90 6.01 -5.63 1.45
CA TRP A 90 6.40 -6.25 2.71
C TRP A 90 5.22 -7.04 3.29
N SER A 91 5.45 -8.29 3.65
CA SER A 91 4.43 -9.15 4.29
C SER A 91 5.09 -10.16 5.22
N TRP A 92 4.32 -10.70 6.16
CA TRP A 92 4.65 -12.00 6.73
C TRP A 92 4.51 -13.06 5.64
N GLU A 93 5.44 -14.00 5.56
CA GLU A 93 5.45 -15.04 4.53
C GLU A 93 4.15 -15.85 4.55
N LEU A 94 3.71 -16.28 5.73
CA LEU A 94 2.52 -17.11 5.92
C LEU A 94 1.20 -16.43 5.55
N SER A 95 1.15 -15.10 5.52
CA SER A 95 -0.08 -14.35 5.21
C SER A 95 -0.08 -13.73 3.80
N LEU A 96 1.00 -13.91 3.04
CA LEU A 96 1.13 -13.32 1.71
C LEU A 96 0.26 -14.06 0.68
N SER A 97 -0.67 -13.34 0.06
CA SER A 97 -1.52 -13.90 -1.00
C SER A 97 -0.74 -14.35 -2.23
N GLN A 98 -1.09 -15.53 -2.76
CA GLN A 98 -0.49 -16.10 -3.97
C GLN A 98 -0.56 -15.18 -5.20
N ARG A 99 -1.58 -14.31 -5.25
CA ARG A 99 -1.81 -13.36 -6.35
C ARG A 99 -0.67 -12.36 -6.54
N PHE A 100 0.05 -11.99 -5.47
CA PHE A 100 1.21 -11.11 -5.60
C PHE A 100 2.37 -11.79 -6.33
N PHE A 101 2.51 -13.13 -6.22
CA PHE A 101 3.48 -13.86 -7.03
C PHE A 101 3.09 -13.93 -8.50
N GLU A 102 1.79 -13.97 -8.82
CA GLU A 102 1.30 -13.90 -10.19
C GLU A 102 1.67 -12.56 -10.83
N ILE A 103 1.47 -11.45 -10.11
CA ILE A 103 1.89 -10.11 -10.55
C ILE A 103 3.42 -10.04 -10.66
N LYS A 104 4.16 -10.60 -9.72
CA LYS A 104 5.64 -10.63 -9.75
C LYS A 104 6.17 -11.31 -11.01
N LYS A 105 5.50 -12.35 -11.52
CA LYS A 105 5.86 -12.98 -12.80
C LYS A 105 5.72 -12.02 -13.99
N LEU A 106 4.71 -11.15 -13.96
CA LEU A 106 4.47 -10.15 -15.01
C LEU A 106 5.43 -8.96 -14.90
N PHE A 107 5.84 -8.58 -13.69
CA PHE A 107 6.71 -7.43 -13.42
C PHE A 107 7.94 -7.84 -12.59
N PRO A 108 8.82 -8.71 -13.13
CA PRO A 108 9.88 -9.36 -12.35
C PRO A 108 10.97 -8.40 -11.87
N THR A 109 11.14 -7.23 -12.47
CA THR A 109 12.15 -6.25 -12.06
C THR A 109 11.57 -5.10 -11.23
N GLN A 110 10.27 -4.83 -11.35
CA GLN A 110 9.63 -3.67 -10.73
C GLN A 110 8.97 -4.01 -9.38
N LEU A 111 8.36 -5.21 -9.24
CA LEU A 111 7.80 -5.65 -7.96
C LEU A 111 8.86 -6.41 -7.17
N THR A 112 9.13 -6.03 -5.93
CA THR A 112 10.00 -6.76 -5.00
C THR A 112 9.18 -7.18 -3.79
N ILE A 113 9.24 -8.46 -3.43
CA ILE A 113 8.58 -9.00 -2.24
C ILE A 113 9.66 -9.15 -1.16
N LYS A 114 9.41 -8.60 0.03
CA LYS A 114 10.29 -8.64 1.19
C LYS A 114 9.51 -9.21 2.38
N TYR A 115 10.16 -10.06 3.17
CA TYR A 115 9.50 -10.70 4.31
C TYR A 115 9.77 -9.95 5.61
N LEU A 116 8.73 -9.84 6.43
CA LEU A 116 8.80 -9.26 7.78
C LEU A 116 9.36 -10.25 8.81
N ASP A 117 9.34 -11.55 8.50
CA ASP A 117 9.76 -12.67 9.36
C ASP A 117 11.15 -12.48 9.97
N PRO A 118 12.20 -12.07 9.22
CA PRO A 118 13.53 -11.82 9.78
C PRO A 118 13.58 -10.64 10.78
N HIS A 119 12.59 -9.77 10.76
CA HIS A 119 12.50 -8.57 11.59
C HIS A 119 11.54 -8.74 12.78
N ARG A 120 10.95 -9.92 12.97
CA ARG A 120 9.86 -10.17 13.93
C ARG A 120 10.13 -9.60 15.32
N THR A 121 11.32 -9.83 15.88
CA THR A 121 11.69 -9.36 17.23
C THR A 121 11.76 -7.84 17.37
N ASN A 122 11.97 -7.12 16.26
CA ASN A 122 12.11 -5.66 16.26
C ASN A 122 10.79 -4.93 16.00
N ILE A 123 9.82 -5.62 15.39
CA ILE A 123 8.55 -5.02 14.95
C ILE A 123 7.31 -5.61 15.63
N THR A 124 7.51 -6.57 16.53
CA THR A 124 6.45 -7.11 17.40
C THR A 124 6.86 -6.93 18.85
N PHE A 125 5.88 -6.66 19.71
CA PHE A 125 6.08 -6.57 21.16
C PHE A 125 4.97 -7.35 21.85
N GLU A 126 5.29 -7.90 23.02
CA GLU A 126 4.29 -8.48 23.91
C GLU A 126 3.84 -7.40 24.89
N GLU A 127 2.56 -7.05 24.86
CA GLU A 127 1.99 -6.17 25.87
C GLU A 127 1.93 -6.93 27.20
N ARG A 128 2.68 -6.47 28.20
CA ARG A 128 2.55 -7.01 29.56
C ARG A 128 1.25 -6.52 30.15
N VAL A 129 0.28 -7.43 30.29
CA VAL A 129 -0.95 -7.17 31.03
C VAL A 129 -0.58 -6.72 32.45
N ARG A 130 -1.00 -5.51 32.84
CA ARG A 130 -0.86 -5.07 34.23
C ARG A 130 -1.70 -6.00 35.11
N GLN A 131 -1.05 -6.71 36.03
CA GLN A 131 -1.75 -7.37 37.12
C GLN A 131 -2.26 -6.27 38.06
N ASN A 132 -3.59 -6.20 38.22
CA ASN A 132 -4.25 -5.34 39.20
C ASN A 132 -3.95 -5.81 40.62
#